data_AF-A0A955VF83-F1
#
_entry.id   AF-A0A955VF83-F1
#
_cell.length_a   1.000
_cell.length_b   1.000
_cell.length_c   1.000
_cell.angle_alpha   90.00
_cell.angle_beta   90.00
_cell.angle_gamma   90.00
#
_symmetry.space_group_name_H-M   'P 1'
#
loop_
_entity.id
_entity.type
_entity.pdbx_description
1 polymer ?
#
loop_
_entity_poly.entity_id
_entity_poly.type
_entity_poly.pdbx_seq_one_letter_code
_entity_poly.pdbx_strand_id
1 'polypeptide(L)' 'MTASSLRLALPKGRMQASVMQLLHDAGIRVTVDERGYRPQVSLPGFETKILKPQNIVEML' A
#
# COMPACT_ATOMS: atom_id res chain seq x y z
N MET A 1 3.76 -21.85 -11.86
CA MET A 1 4.68 -21.17 -10.92
C MET A 1 3.86 -20.17 -10.12
N THR A 2 3.63 -20.40 -8.83
CA THR A 2 2.92 -19.44 -7.98
C THR A 2 3.88 -18.28 -7.71
N ALA A 3 3.73 -17.15 -8.40
CA ALA A 3 4.47 -15.94 -8.08
C ALA A 3 4.10 -15.56 -6.64
N SER A 4 5.07 -15.61 -5.73
CA SER A 4 4.87 -15.21 -4.33
C SER A 4 4.60 -13.70 -4.31
N SER A 5 3.33 -13.31 -4.13
CA SER A 5 2.95 -11.91 -4.07
C SER A 5 3.53 -11.27 -2.80
N LEU A 6 4.13 -10.09 -2.95
CA LEU A 6 4.61 -9.30 -1.83
C LEU A 6 3.43 -8.52 -1.23
N ARG A 7 3.18 -8.69 0.07
CA ARG A 7 2.13 -7.96 0.77
C ARG A 7 2.67 -6.62 1.25
N LEU A 8 2.08 -5.52 0.80
CA LEU A 8 2.43 -4.15 1.16
C LEU A 8 1.30 -3.49 1.96
N ALA A 9 1.55 -3.17 3.22
CA ALA A 9 0.63 -2.40 4.03
C ALA A 9 0.95 -0.90 3.92
N LEU A 10 -0.05 -0.10 3.54
CA LEU A 10 0.03 1.35 3.45
C LEU A 10 -0.66 1.99 4.66
N PRO A 11 -0.04 2.99 5.31
CA PRO A 11 -0.63 3.62 6.49
C PRO A 11 -1.81 4.53 6.12
N LYS A 12 -2.86 4.48 6.94
CA LYS A 12 -3.97 5.42 6.95
C LYS A 12 -3.69 6.56 7.94
N GLY A 13 -4.28 7.72 7.69
CA GLY A 13 -4.27 8.86 8.63
C GLY A 13 -3.08 9.79 8.39
N ARG A 14 -2.49 10.32 9.46
CA ARG A 14 -1.52 11.44 9.38
C ARG A 14 -0.30 11.17 8.50
N MET A 15 0.19 9.92 8.47
CA MET A 15 1.35 9.55 7.66
C MET A 15 1.01 9.20 6.20
N GLN A 16 -0.28 9.04 5.88
CA GLN A 16 -0.71 8.54 4.57
C GLN A 16 -0.21 9.43 3.44
N ALA A 17 -0.42 10.74 3.53
CA ALA A 17 -0.02 11.69 2.48
C ALA A 17 1.49 11.62 2.20
N SER A 18 2.33 11.67 3.24
CA SER A 18 3.79 11.62 3.08
C SER A 18 4.29 10.30 2.50
N VAL A 19 3.69 9.17 2.88
CA VAL A 19 4.06 7.86 2.33
C VAL A 19 3.60 7.71 0.88
N MET A 20 2.41 8.20 0.53
CA MET A 20 1.94 8.20 -0.86
C MET A 20 2.82 9.10 -1.74
N GLN A 21 3.26 10.25 -1.22
CA GLN A 21 4.20 11.14 -1.90
C GLN A 21 5.55 10.45 -2.11
N LEU A 22 6.10 9.80 -1.09
CA LEU A 22 7.36 9.06 -1.21
C LEU A 22 7.30 7.98 -2.31
N LEU A 23 6.20 7.21 -2.36
CA LEU A 23 5.99 6.20 -3.40
C LEU A 23 5.89 6.84 -4.79
N HIS A 24 5.15 7.94 -4.90
CA HIS A 24 5.05 8.70 -6.14
C HIS A 24 6.42 9.20 -6.63
N ASP A 25 7.23 9.76 -5.73
CA ASP A 25 8.57 10.27 -6.03
C ASP A 25 9.52 9.14 -6.45
N ALA A 26 9.29 7.91 -5.96
CA ALA A 26 9.96 6.69 -6.41
C ALA A 26 9.40 6.12 -7.73
N GLY A 27 8.45 6.80 -8.38
CA GLY A 27 7.79 6.35 -9.62
C GLY A 27 6.73 5.26 -9.42
N ILE A 28 6.35 4.97 -8.17
CA ILE A 28 5.33 3.97 -7.82
C ILE A 28 3.99 4.69 -7.69
N ARG A 29 3.10 4.47 -8.66
CA ARG A 29 1.75 5.04 -8.60
C ARG A 29 0.86 4.17 -7.71
N VAL A 30 0.18 4.81 -6.76
CA VAL A 30 -0.82 4.18 -5.90
C VAL A 30 -2.20 4.72 -6.26
N THR A 31 -3.11 3.84 -6.65
CA THR A 31 -4.51 4.18 -6.95
C THR A 31 -5.39 3.68 -5.83
N VAL A 32 -6.10 4.59 -5.17
CA VAL A 32 -7.07 4.29 -4.10
C VAL A 32 -8.48 4.47 -4.65
N ASP A 33 -9.30 3.43 -4.62
CA ASP A 33 -10.73 3.55 -4.97
C ASP A 33 -11.57 4.05 -3.77
N GLU A 34 -12.73 4.65 -4.03
CA GLU A 34 -13.59 5.26 -3.01
C GLU A 34 -14.16 4.28 -1.96
N ARG A 35 -14.12 2.97 -2.22
CA ARG A 35 -14.51 1.88 -1.30
C ARG A 35 -13.30 1.09 -0.78
N GLY A 36 -12.08 1.48 -1.18
CA GLY A 36 -10.96 0.57 -1.40
C GLY A 36 -9.95 0.54 -0.27
N TYR A 37 -10.13 -0.39 0.66
CA TYR A 37 -9.09 -0.78 1.62
C TYR A 37 -7.93 -1.55 0.96
N ARG A 38 -8.00 -1.83 -0.36
CA ARG A 38 -6.98 -2.52 -1.15
C ARG A 38 -6.60 -1.68 -2.37
N PRO A 39 -5.64 -0.75 -2.24
CA PRO A 39 -5.21 0.03 -3.39
C PRO A 39 -4.51 -0.85 -4.44
N GLN A 40 -4.39 -0.30 -5.64
CA GLN A 40 -3.52 -0.85 -6.68
C GLN A 40 -2.21 -0.09 -6.69
N VAL A 41 -1.11 -0.80 -6.91
CA VAL A 41 0.20 -0.20 -7.15
C VAL A 41 0.66 -0.55 -8.56
N SER A 42 1.43 0.34 -9.19
CA SER A 42 1.94 0.13 -10.55
C SER A 42 2.96 -1.00 -10.68
N LEU A 43 3.39 -1.61 -9.57
CA LEU A 43 4.35 -2.72 -9.55
C LEU A 43 3.63 -4.08 -9.64
N PRO A 44 4.06 -4.98 -10.53
CA PRO A 44 3.49 -6.31 -10.61
C PRO A 44 3.87 -7.15 -9.37
N GLY A 45 3.00 -8.08 -8.99
CA GLY A 45 3.27 -9.01 -7.89
C GLY A 45 3.09 -8.44 -6.49
N PHE A 46 2.44 -7.28 -6.35
CA PHE A 46 2.12 -6.69 -5.06
C PHE A 46 0.63 -6.83 -4.72
N GLU A 47 0.36 -7.27 -3.50
CA GLU A 47 -0.95 -7.18 -2.87
C GLU A 47 -0.92 -6.09 -1.81
N THR A 48 -1.84 -5.13 -1.86
CA THR A 48 -1.79 -4.01 -0.93
C THR A 48 -3.03 -3.88 -0.05
N LYS A 49 -2.83 -3.31 1.14
CA LYS A 49 -3.90 -2.96 2.07
C LYS A 49 -3.63 -1.61 2.72
N ILE A 50 -4.66 -0.79 2.88
CA ILE A 50 -4.59 0.42 3.71
C ILE A 50 -5.02 0.08 5.13
N LEU A 51 -4.17 0.35 6.11
CA LEU A 51 -4.39 0.02 7.52
C LEU A 51 -4.02 1.16 8.44
N LYS A 52 -4.59 1.18 9.65
CA LYS A 52 -4.07 2.03 10.71
C LYS A 52 -2.64 1.58 11.05
N PRO A 53 -1.70 2.50 11.37
CA PRO A 53 -0.31 2.13 11.66
C PRO A 53 -0.15 1.02 12.71
N GLN A 54 -1.02 1.00 13.71
CA GLN A 54 -1.06 -0.01 14.77
C GLN A 54 -1.26 -1.43 14.19
N ASN A 55 -2.17 -1.58 13.22
CA ASN A 55 -2.51 -2.85 12.59
C ASN A 55 -1.48 -3.30 11.55
N ILE A 56 -0.57 -2.41 11.11
CA ILE A 56 0.52 -2.78 10.19
C ILE A 56 1.53 -3.68 10.90
N VAL A 57 1.84 -3.37 12.15
CA VAL A 57 2.78 -4.15 12.97
C VAL A 57 2.25 -5.56 13.22
N GLU A 58 0.93 -5.72 13.37
CA GLU A 58 0.28 -7.04 13.53
C GLU A 58 0.35 -7.92 12.27
N MET A 59 0.81 -7.39 11.13
CA MET A 59 1.01 -8.14 9.89
C MET A 59 2.45 -8.65 9.68
N LEU A 60 3.40 -8.23 10.52
CA LEU A 60 4.83 -8.58 10.46
C LEU A 60 5.14 -9.77 11.37
#